data_AF-Q0HST9-F1
#
_entry.id   AF-Q0HST9-F1
#
_cell.length_a   1.000
_cell.length_b   1.000
_cell.length_c   1.000
_cell.angle_alpha   90.00
_cell.angle_beta   90.00
_cell.angle_gamma   90.00
#
_symmetry.space_group_name_H-M   'P 1'
#
loop_
_entity.id
_entity.type
_entity.pdbx_description
1 polymer ?
#
loop_
_entity_poly.entity_id
_entity_poly.type
_entity_poly.pdbx_seq_one_letter_code
_entity_poly.pdbx_strand_id
1 'polypeptide(L)'
;MVAAENGALKGAKVGGMADVIRDLPQALAGVEIQADVIMPSYGFLTSLGAKLIHEFEVSFAGRLEPIKLYWLAHPKVQGANIYLLEHGLWQSSPGQIYSQGSSDRPFADDATKFALLCASVAKALVAGLVPMPQLLHLHDWHTGCLAMLRALAPEYQALQSIECVFSIHNLALQGIRPLSHDTSSLAAWFPHLFAQLDEGQRALIIDPRYPHCINPMRMGITLTGKVHLVSPTYAKEVLLPSRPELGFFGGEGLEADLQRKAEQGRVLGILNGCEYPEALAQTSLERMGLTEFRALLSCIESALVQWQGGRRQVSGVDMIAFTRLQALWRQASAGAFPDFLLTSVGRLTDQKVLILRHILPSGLSVLETLLQQLQQTQPKALFVLLGSGDPEIGQFFQILAAKYAHFVFLQGYHEELSQSLYQQGDLFLMPSSFEPCGISQMLAMRSGQPCLVHGVGGLKDTVEDNVDGFVFYGEDIRHQGEALLEKLAEALIKFDGSDWMQLKREAKARRFDWHGIARDYKKQLYNIL
;
A
#
# COMPACT_ATOMS: atom_id res chain seq x y z
N MET A 1 3.91 -0.34 18.60
CA MET A 1 3.65 0.23 17.25
C MET A 1 2.42 1.13 17.33
N VAL A 2 2.41 2.24 16.61
CA VAL A 2 1.24 3.12 16.49
C VAL A 2 0.87 3.23 15.02
N ALA A 3 -0.39 2.97 14.68
CA ALA A 3 -0.85 2.94 13.30
C ALA A 3 -2.33 3.32 13.18
N ALA A 4 -2.75 3.72 11.98
CA ALA A 4 -4.16 3.98 11.67
C ALA A 4 -4.93 2.71 11.32
N GLU A 5 -4.27 1.68 10.78
CA GLU A 5 -4.96 0.47 10.30
C GLU A 5 -4.31 -0.79 10.85
N ASN A 6 -5.09 -1.86 10.96
CA ASN A 6 -4.62 -3.16 11.40
C ASN A 6 -5.45 -4.29 10.75
N GLY A 7 -4.85 -5.00 9.81
CA GLY A 7 -5.50 -6.11 9.11
C GLY A 7 -5.78 -7.33 9.98
N ALA A 8 -5.27 -7.39 11.22
CA ALA A 8 -5.62 -8.44 12.18
C ALA A 8 -7.05 -8.28 12.73
N LEU A 9 -7.62 -7.07 12.62
CA LEU A 9 -8.97 -6.78 13.08
C LEU A 9 -9.92 -6.61 11.89
N LYS A 10 -11.01 -7.38 11.89
CA LYS A 10 -11.99 -7.36 10.80
C LYS A 10 -12.57 -5.95 10.62
N GLY A 11 -12.48 -5.44 9.39
CA GLY A 11 -12.97 -4.10 9.03
C GLY A 11 -11.97 -2.96 9.23
N ALA A 12 -10.77 -3.20 9.80
CA ALA A 12 -9.75 -2.18 10.00
C ALA A 12 -8.63 -2.20 8.93
N LYS A 13 -8.97 -2.63 7.71
CA LYS A 13 -8.06 -2.68 6.55
C LYS A 13 -8.64 -1.87 5.39
N VAL A 14 -7.84 -0.96 4.86
CA VAL A 14 -8.07 -0.19 3.63
C VAL A 14 -6.88 -0.36 2.67
N GLY A 15 -5.65 -0.31 3.18
CA GLY A 15 -4.43 -0.37 2.37
C GLY A 15 -3.42 -1.45 2.80
N GLY A 16 -2.28 -1.50 2.09
CA GLY A 16 -1.20 -2.47 2.36
C GLY A 16 -0.52 -2.28 3.71
N MET A 17 -0.53 -1.06 4.29
CA MET A 17 -0.03 -0.81 5.65
C MET A 17 -0.77 -1.68 6.68
N ALA A 18 -2.07 -1.90 6.51
CA ALA A 18 -2.85 -2.76 7.42
C ALA A 18 -2.33 -4.20 7.44
N ASP A 19 -1.86 -4.72 6.29
CA ASP A 19 -1.27 -6.06 6.21
C ASP A 19 0.09 -6.10 6.93
N VAL A 20 0.87 -5.02 6.87
CA VAL A 20 2.12 -4.91 7.65
C VAL A 20 1.82 -4.98 9.15
N ILE A 21 0.85 -4.20 9.64
CA ILE A 21 0.49 -4.19 11.07
C ILE A 21 -0.15 -5.52 11.52
N ARG A 22 -0.77 -6.27 10.60
CA ARG A 22 -1.30 -7.60 10.87
C ARG A 22 -0.21 -8.64 11.08
N ASP A 23 0.80 -8.65 10.20
CA ASP A 23 1.73 -9.78 10.09
C ASP A 23 3.06 -9.54 10.82
N LEU A 24 3.55 -8.29 10.82
CA LEU A 24 4.83 -7.95 11.42
C LEU A 24 4.91 -8.25 12.93
N PRO A 25 3.88 -7.99 13.77
CA PRO A 25 3.93 -8.37 15.19
C PRO A 25 4.17 -9.86 15.41
N GLN A 26 3.57 -10.72 14.59
CA GLN A 26 3.76 -12.17 14.67
C GLN A 26 5.18 -12.57 14.28
N ALA A 27 5.72 -11.96 13.23
CA ALA A 27 7.07 -12.27 12.81
C ALA A 27 8.13 -11.73 13.78
N LEU A 28 7.90 -10.56 14.38
CA LEU A 28 8.74 -9.99 15.45
C LEU A 28 8.75 -10.88 16.69
N ALA A 29 7.61 -11.46 17.08
CA ALA A 29 7.57 -12.42 18.17
C ALA A 29 8.44 -13.65 17.90
N GLY A 30 8.53 -14.08 16.62
CA GLY A 30 9.43 -15.15 16.18
C GLY A 30 10.94 -14.82 16.27
N VAL A 31 11.29 -13.55 16.52
CA VAL A 31 12.67 -13.10 16.81
C VAL A 31 12.79 -12.49 18.22
N GLU A 32 11.88 -12.88 19.11
CA GLU A 32 11.82 -12.52 20.53
C GLU A 32 11.51 -11.04 20.81
N ILE A 33 10.81 -10.38 19.87
CA ILE A 33 10.35 -8.99 20.03
C ILE A 33 8.83 -8.99 20.15
N GLN A 34 8.33 -8.65 21.33
CA GLN A 34 6.90 -8.46 21.53
C GLN A 34 6.47 -7.06 21.07
N ALA A 35 5.52 -7.01 20.15
CA ALA A 35 5.02 -5.75 19.59
C ALA A 35 3.54 -5.54 19.95
N ASP A 36 3.29 -4.62 20.87
CA ASP A 36 1.94 -4.12 21.12
C ASP A 36 1.55 -3.07 20.07
N VAL A 37 0.25 -2.99 19.73
CA VAL A 37 -0.29 -2.05 18.74
C VAL A 37 -1.26 -1.08 19.42
N ILE A 38 -1.09 0.23 19.20
CA ILE A 38 -2.05 1.25 19.65
C ILE A 38 -2.67 1.91 18.42
N MET A 39 -4.00 1.97 18.38
CA MET A 39 -4.75 2.52 17.23
C MET A 39 -6.14 3.03 17.65
N PRO A 40 -6.85 3.79 16.80
CA PRO A 40 -8.25 4.13 17.04
C PRO A 40 -9.16 2.90 17.05
N SER A 41 -10.23 2.94 17.85
CA SER A 41 -11.26 1.89 17.88
C SER A 41 -12.22 1.97 16.70
N TYR A 42 -12.27 3.09 16.01
CA TYR A 42 -13.25 3.41 14.98
C TYR A 42 -14.72 3.28 15.40
N GLY A 43 -14.99 3.18 16.71
CA GLY A 43 -16.29 2.87 17.28
C GLY A 43 -16.70 1.40 17.12
N PHE A 44 -16.47 0.78 15.97
CA PHE A 44 -16.91 -0.60 15.72
C PHE A 44 -15.95 -1.66 16.28
N LEU A 45 -14.66 -1.38 16.48
CA LEU A 45 -13.69 -2.39 16.93
C LEU A 45 -13.85 -2.77 18.40
N THR A 46 -14.47 -1.92 19.22
CA THR A 46 -14.75 -2.26 20.63
C THR A 46 -15.71 -3.44 20.75
N SER A 47 -16.57 -3.64 19.76
CA SER A 47 -17.49 -4.79 19.67
C SER A 47 -16.79 -6.14 19.45
N LEU A 48 -15.50 -6.16 19.13
CA LEU A 48 -14.70 -7.37 18.93
C LEU A 48 -14.22 -8.02 20.25
N GLY A 49 -14.91 -7.75 21.36
CA GLY A 49 -14.57 -8.27 22.68
C GLY A 49 -13.46 -7.48 23.40
N ALA A 50 -13.23 -6.22 23.00
CA ALA A 50 -12.27 -5.36 23.66
C ALA A 50 -12.78 -4.97 25.07
N LYS A 51 -11.89 -4.95 26.06
CA LYS A 51 -12.21 -4.62 27.45
C LYS A 51 -11.84 -3.17 27.73
N LEU A 52 -12.78 -2.36 28.21
CA LEU A 52 -12.48 -1.02 28.70
C LEU A 52 -11.55 -1.15 29.92
N ILE A 53 -10.39 -0.49 29.88
CA ILE A 53 -9.41 -0.51 30.97
C ILE A 53 -9.28 0.85 31.66
N HIS A 54 -9.39 1.96 30.93
CA HIS A 54 -9.28 3.30 31.49
C HIS A 54 -10.17 4.31 30.76
N GLU A 55 -10.58 5.36 31.48
CA GLU A 55 -11.09 6.61 30.92
C GLU A 55 -10.16 7.74 31.40
N PHE A 56 -9.74 8.62 30.49
CA PHE A 56 -8.81 9.69 30.81
C PHE A 56 -9.05 10.91 29.91
N GLU A 57 -8.51 12.06 30.30
CA GLU A 57 -8.65 13.30 29.55
C GLU A 57 -7.32 13.71 28.89
N VAL A 58 -7.41 14.24 27.68
CA VAL A 58 -6.29 14.78 26.92
C VAL A 58 -6.54 16.23 26.53
N SER A 59 -5.53 17.10 26.66
CA SER A 59 -5.64 18.48 26.16
C SER A 59 -5.58 18.47 24.64
N PHE A 60 -6.66 18.90 23.99
CA PHE A 60 -6.77 19.00 22.54
C PHE A 60 -7.77 20.09 22.17
N ALA A 61 -7.47 20.86 21.13
CA ALA A 61 -8.34 21.96 20.68
C ALA A 61 -8.68 23.00 21.77
N GLY A 62 -7.78 23.23 22.73
CA GLY A 62 -7.98 24.16 23.85
C GLY A 62 -8.93 23.66 24.94
N ARG A 63 -9.29 22.38 24.92
CA ARG A 63 -10.20 21.72 25.87
C ARG A 63 -9.66 20.37 26.32
N LEU A 64 -10.27 19.81 27.36
CA LEU A 64 -10.01 18.46 27.81
C LEU A 64 -11.01 17.53 27.11
N GLU A 65 -10.50 16.67 26.22
CA GLU A 65 -11.31 15.70 25.49
C GLU A 65 -11.29 14.35 26.23
N PRO A 66 -12.46 13.73 26.51
CA PRO A 66 -12.54 12.44 27.20
C PRO A 66 -12.23 11.29 26.25
N ILE A 67 -11.26 10.45 26.62
CA ILE A 67 -10.81 9.30 25.84
C ILE A 67 -11.05 8.02 26.61
N LYS A 68 -11.59 7.01 25.93
CA LYS A 68 -11.71 5.65 26.47
C LYS A 68 -10.61 4.78 25.90
N LEU A 69 -9.92 4.06 26.76
CA LEU A 69 -8.87 3.11 26.39
C LEU A 69 -9.37 1.69 26.61
N TYR A 70 -9.40 0.92 25.54
CA TYR A 70 -9.72 -0.49 25.56
C TYR A 70 -8.48 -1.33 25.31
N TRP A 71 -8.52 -2.57 25.80
CA TRP A 71 -7.50 -3.58 25.62
C TRP A 71 -8.08 -4.83 24.94
N LEU A 72 -7.29 -5.42 24.05
CA LEU A 72 -7.58 -6.67 23.36
C LEU A 72 -6.28 -7.48 23.27
N ALA A 73 -6.35 -8.79 23.48
CA ALA A 73 -5.21 -9.67 23.19
C ALA A 73 -4.96 -9.76 21.68
N HIS A 74 -3.69 -9.79 21.25
CA HIS A 74 -3.38 -9.96 19.85
C HIS A 74 -3.86 -11.35 19.35
N PRO A 75 -4.60 -11.44 18.23
CA PRO A 75 -5.28 -12.69 17.84
C PRO A 75 -4.34 -13.84 17.50
N LYS A 76 -3.12 -13.52 17.03
CA LYS A 76 -2.12 -14.52 16.60
C LYS A 76 -0.84 -14.55 17.45
N VAL A 77 -0.71 -13.69 18.46
CA VAL A 77 0.56 -13.52 19.20
C VAL A 77 0.31 -13.53 20.69
N GLN A 78 0.74 -14.58 21.36
CA GLN A 78 0.62 -14.69 22.80
C GLN A 78 1.46 -13.61 23.49
N GLY A 79 0.86 -12.91 24.46
CA GLY A 79 1.53 -11.86 25.24
C GLY A 79 1.41 -10.46 24.63
N ALA A 80 1.32 -10.35 23.30
CA ALA A 80 1.13 -9.06 22.62
C ALA A 80 -0.30 -8.54 22.75
N ASN A 81 -0.42 -7.21 22.81
CA ASN A 81 -1.66 -6.51 23.09
C ASN A 81 -2.02 -5.53 21.97
N ILE A 82 -3.32 -5.32 21.78
CA ILE A 82 -3.88 -4.25 20.97
C ILE A 82 -4.64 -3.30 21.90
N TYR A 83 -4.24 -2.04 21.91
CA TYR A 83 -4.88 -0.96 22.64
C TYR A 83 -5.70 -0.11 21.69
N LEU A 84 -6.99 0.05 21.98
CA LEU A 84 -7.92 0.80 21.16
C LEU A 84 -8.35 2.08 21.87
N LEU A 85 -8.15 3.22 21.22
CA LEU A 85 -8.59 4.53 21.71
C LEU A 85 -9.94 4.89 21.09
N GLU A 86 -10.92 5.23 21.91
CA GLU A 86 -12.27 5.58 21.48
C GLU A 86 -12.63 7.02 21.81
N HIS A 87 -13.20 7.70 20.81
CA HIS A 87 -13.63 9.10 20.83
C HIS A 87 -14.57 9.34 19.64
N GLY A 88 -15.44 10.35 19.72
CA GLY A 88 -16.40 10.68 18.65
C GLY A 88 -15.74 10.97 17.30
N LEU A 89 -14.54 11.56 17.30
CA LEU A 89 -13.79 11.87 16.07
C LEU A 89 -13.27 10.65 15.30
N TRP A 90 -13.22 9.47 15.92
CA TRP A 90 -12.77 8.25 15.24
C TRP A 90 -13.92 7.41 14.70
N GLN A 91 -15.18 7.73 15.01
CA GLN A 91 -16.31 6.89 14.58
C GLN A 91 -16.35 6.71 13.07
N SER A 92 -16.37 5.46 12.62
CA SER A 92 -16.48 5.13 11.21
C SER A 92 -17.17 3.77 11.00
N SER A 93 -17.28 3.37 9.73
CA SER A 93 -17.82 2.06 9.36
C SER A 93 -16.69 1.09 9.00
N PRO A 94 -16.91 -0.24 9.13
CA PRO A 94 -15.95 -1.24 8.65
C PRO A 94 -15.51 -0.98 7.21
N GLY A 95 -14.20 -0.94 6.96
CA GLY A 95 -13.58 -0.65 5.67
C GLY A 95 -13.53 0.83 5.29
N GLN A 96 -14.01 1.74 6.16
CA GLN A 96 -14.02 3.19 5.93
C GLN A 96 -13.19 3.90 7.01
N ILE A 97 -11.89 3.59 7.06
CA ILE A 97 -10.97 4.18 8.05
C ILE A 97 -10.64 5.65 7.74
N TYR A 98 -10.62 6.02 6.46
CA TYR A 98 -10.34 7.37 5.99
C TYR A 98 -11.61 8.09 5.56
N SER A 99 -11.69 9.39 5.85
CA SER A 99 -12.80 10.23 5.44
C SER A 99 -12.51 10.80 4.05
N GLN A 100 -13.49 10.77 3.16
CA GLN A 100 -13.35 11.37 1.82
C GLN A 100 -13.18 12.91 1.90
N GLY A 101 -13.58 13.53 3.02
CA GLY A 101 -13.49 14.98 3.24
C GLY A 101 -14.34 15.78 2.26
N SER A 102 -14.09 17.09 2.16
CA SER A 102 -14.58 17.91 1.05
C SER A 102 -13.47 18.12 0.02
N SER A 103 -13.86 18.42 -1.23
CA SER A 103 -12.93 18.83 -2.31
C SER A 103 -12.02 19.97 -1.89
N ASP A 104 -12.55 20.88 -1.06
CA ASP A 104 -11.89 22.12 -0.68
C ASP A 104 -10.90 21.91 0.48
N ARG A 105 -11.08 20.82 1.25
CA ARG A 105 -10.28 20.47 2.43
C ARG A 105 -9.99 18.96 2.48
N PRO A 106 -9.26 18.42 1.49
CA PRO A 106 -9.02 16.98 1.41
C PRO A 106 -8.28 16.48 2.64
N PHE A 107 -8.77 15.39 3.23
CA PHE A 107 -8.25 14.75 4.44
C PHE A 107 -8.26 15.62 5.71
N ALA A 108 -8.94 16.78 5.76
CA ALA A 108 -8.84 17.69 6.91
C ALA A 108 -9.36 17.05 8.21
N ASP A 109 -10.47 16.33 8.13
CA ASP A 109 -10.98 15.53 9.24
C ASP A 109 -9.98 14.45 9.63
N ASP A 110 -9.33 13.82 8.64
CA ASP A 110 -8.29 12.82 8.83
C ASP A 110 -7.11 13.35 9.62
N ALA A 111 -6.61 14.52 9.27
CA ALA A 111 -5.51 15.11 10.01
C ALA A 111 -5.88 15.44 11.46
N THR A 112 -7.10 15.97 11.70
CA THR A 112 -7.56 16.26 13.06
C THR A 112 -7.72 15.00 13.90
N LYS A 113 -8.33 13.93 13.36
CA LYS A 113 -8.50 12.67 14.12
C LYS A 113 -7.15 12.03 14.47
N PHE A 114 -6.17 12.11 13.58
CA PHE A 114 -4.85 11.54 13.82
C PHE A 114 -3.96 12.42 14.70
N ALA A 115 -4.16 13.74 14.70
CA ALA A 115 -3.58 14.62 15.70
C ALA A 115 -4.08 14.29 17.13
N LEU A 116 -5.40 14.06 17.29
CA LEU A 116 -5.95 13.61 18.57
C LEU A 116 -5.43 12.22 18.97
N LEU A 117 -5.26 11.31 18.00
CA LEU A 117 -4.68 9.98 18.26
C LEU A 117 -3.29 10.12 18.86
N CYS A 118 -2.45 10.94 18.24
CA CYS A 118 -1.09 11.20 18.71
C CYS A 118 -1.07 11.78 20.14
N ALA A 119 -1.93 12.74 20.43
CA ALA A 119 -2.06 13.33 21.77
C ALA A 119 -2.50 12.28 22.81
N SER A 120 -3.49 11.47 22.46
CA SER A 120 -4.05 10.43 23.32
C SER A 120 -3.03 9.34 23.63
N VAL A 121 -2.22 8.92 22.64
CA VAL A 121 -1.13 7.97 22.83
C VAL A 121 -0.04 8.55 23.74
N ALA A 122 0.39 9.78 23.49
CA ALA A 122 1.41 10.44 24.32
C ALA A 122 0.96 10.54 25.78
N LYS A 123 -0.30 10.96 26.00
CA LYS A 123 -0.91 11.04 27.33
C LYS A 123 -1.02 9.68 28.01
N ALA A 124 -1.49 8.65 27.30
CA ALA A 124 -1.65 7.31 27.86
C ALA A 124 -0.31 6.71 28.32
N LEU A 125 0.77 6.93 27.55
CA LEU A 125 2.12 6.49 27.90
C LEU A 125 2.66 7.21 29.15
N VAL A 126 2.61 8.54 29.17
CA VAL A 126 3.13 9.34 30.30
C VAL A 126 2.32 9.11 31.59
N ALA A 127 1.01 8.88 31.47
CA ALA A 127 0.16 8.57 32.61
C ALA A 127 0.25 7.11 33.07
N GLY A 128 1.03 6.25 32.40
CA GLY A 128 1.19 4.84 32.75
C GLY A 128 -0.08 3.99 32.55
N LEU A 129 -0.99 4.43 31.67
CA LEU A 129 -2.23 3.70 31.34
C LEU A 129 -1.99 2.55 30.37
N VAL A 130 -0.88 2.62 29.63
CA VAL A 130 -0.32 1.52 28.85
C VAL A 130 1.15 1.32 29.27
N PRO A 131 1.68 0.09 29.20
CA PRO A 131 3.09 -0.15 29.51
C PRO A 131 4.02 0.72 28.68
N MET A 132 5.05 1.31 29.32
CA MET A 132 6.04 2.11 28.62
C MET A 132 6.90 1.19 27.73
N PRO A 133 6.98 1.43 26.41
CA PRO A 133 7.74 0.58 25.51
C PRO A 133 9.23 0.90 25.57
N GLN A 134 10.06 -0.08 25.19
CA GLN A 134 11.50 0.13 24.96
C GLN A 134 11.76 0.91 23.67
N LEU A 135 10.88 0.74 22.67
CA LEU A 135 10.97 1.38 21.37
C LEU A 135 9.58 1.75 20.86
N LEU A 136 9.45 2.94 20.30
CA LEU A 136 8.24 3.44 19.67
C LEU A 136 8.38 3.37 18.13
N HIS A 137 7.50 2.60 17.51
CA HIS A 137 7.46 2.47 16.05
C HIS A 137 6.22 3.14 15.49
N LEU A 138 6.44 4.21 14.74
CA LEU A 138 5.45 5.10 14.16
C LEU A 138 5.27 4.79 12.66
N HIS A 139 4.03 4.76 12.18
CA HIS A 139 3.69 4.45 10.79
C HIS A 139 2.99 5.62 10.10
N ASP A 140 3.60 6.10 9.02
CA ASP A 140 3.12 7.17 8.13
C ASP A 140 2.74 8.49 8.82
N TRP A 141 2.32 9.47 8.02
CA TRP A 141 1.94 10.80 8.45
C TRP A 141 0.90 10.81 9.58
N HIS A 142 0.05 9.78 9.66
CA HIS A 142 -0.95 9.59 10.73
C HIS A 142 -0.35 9.66 12.15
N THR A 143 0.93 9.32 12.28
CA THR A 143 1.63 9.29 13.57
C THR A 143 2.71 10.36 13.70
N GLY A 144 2.84 11.24 12.70
CA GLY A 144 3.83 12.31 12.67
C GLY A 144 3.71 13.29 13.84
N CYS A 145 2.48 13.63 14.23
CA CYS A 145 2.26 14.50 15.41
C CYS A 145 2.77 13.87 16.70
N LEU A 146 2.80 12.52 16.82
CA LEU A 146 3.34 11.86 18.01
C LEU A 146 4.86 12.03 18.09
N ALA A 147 5.56 12.01 16.95
CA ALA A 147 6.99 12.33 16.90
C ALA A 147 7.25 13.77 17.37
N MET A 148 6.41 14.72 16.94
CA MET A 148 6.47 16.12 17.39
C MET A 148 6.18 16.27 18.88
N LEU A 149 5.08 15.72 19.37
CA LEU A 149 4.68 15.80 20.77
C LEU A 149 5.76 15.20 21.68
N ARG A 150 6.27 14.01 21.34
CA ARG A 150 7.38 13.36 22.05
C ARG A 150 8.62 14.25 22.11
N ALA A 151 9.00 14.88 21.00
CA ALA A 151 10.27 15.60 20.90
C ALA A 151 10.20 17.03 21.46
N LEU A 152 9.07 17.71 21.30
CA LEU A 152 8.98 19.17 21.47
C LEU A 152 8.00 19.61 22.57
N ALA A 153 7.04 18.77 22.98
CA ALA A 153 6.06 19.18 23.98
C ALA A 153 6.58 18.95 25.41
N PRO A 154 6.66 20.00 26.26
CA PRO A 154 7.19 19.87 27.62
C PRO A 154 6.44 18.84 28.48
N GLU A 155 5.12 18.74 28.30
CA GLU A 155 4.28 17.78 29.03
C GLU A 155 4.58 16.30 28.72
N TYR A 156 5.25 16.03 27.60
CA TYR A 156 5.60 14.67 27.16
C TYR A 156 7.12 14.41 27.18
N GLN A 157 7.89 15.22 27.90
CA GLN A 157 9.36 15.10 27.98
C GLN A 157 9.83 13.69 28.37
N ALA A 158 9.06 12.97 29.20
CA ALA A 158 9.36 11.59 29.58
C ALA A 158 9.47 10.61 28.39
N LEU A 159 8.87 10.93 27.25
CA LEU A 159 8.93 10.11 26.03
C LEU A 159 10.21 10.32 25.21
N GLN A 160 10.98 11.38 25.48
CA GLN A 160 12.20 11.69 24.72
C GLN A 160 13.29 10.62 24.86
N SER A 161 13.29 9.88 25.98
CA SER A 161 14.24 8.79 26.24
C SER A 161 13.96 7.51 25.45
N ILE A 162 12.75 7.36 24.92
CA ILE A 162 12.33 6.16 24.18
C ILE A 162 12.90 6.23 22.77
N GLU A 163 13.57 5.17 22.30
CA GLU A 163 14.01 5.08 20.91
C GLU A 163 12.79 5.12 19.99
N CYS A 164 12.84 5.92 18.93
CA CYS A 164 11.69 6.12 18.05
C CYS A 164 12.10 5.89 16.60
N VAL A 165 11.34 5.08 15.88
CA VAL A 165 11.54 4.82 14.45
C VAL A 165 10.26 5.12 13.67
N PHE A 166 10.41 5.53 12.42
CA PHE A 166 9.32 5.99 11.57
C PHE A 166 9.31 5.24 10.23
N SER A 167 8.24 4.52 9.94
CA SER A 167 8.05 3.82 8.67
C SER A 167 7.19 4.64 7.70
N ILE A 168 7.68 4.79 6.47
CA ILE A 168 6.95 5.45 5.37
C ILE A 168 6.56 4.39 4.35
N HIS A 169 5.26 4.18 4.17
CA HIS A 169 4.70 3.23 3.19
C HIS A 169 4.39 3.92 1.86
N ASN A 170 4.13 5.24 1.89
CA ASN A 170 3.93 6.05 0.70
C ASN A 170 4.24 7.53 0.99
N LEU A 171 5.39 8.01 0.55
CA LEU A 171 5.84 9.39 0.79
C LEU A 171 4.97 10.46 0.11
N ALA A 172 4.17 10.10 -0.91
CA ALA A 172 3.27 11.05 -1.54
C ALA A 172 2.12 11.49 -0.61
N LEU A 173 1.80 10.68 0.41
CA LEU A 173 0.76 11.01 1.40
C LEU A 173 1.41 11.64 2.64
N GLN A 174 1.45 12.97 2.70
CA GLN A 174 2.23 13.69 3.70
C GLN A 174 1.42 14.30 4.86
N GLY A 175 0.10 14.42 4.70
CA GLY A 175 -0.78 15.02 5.72
C GLY A 175 -0.61 16.53 5.91
N ILE A 176 -0.10 17.25 4.90
CA ILE A 176 0.22 18.69 4.98
C ILE A 176 -1.01 19.50 5.42
N ARG A 177 -0.85 20.34 6.44
CA ARG A 177 -1.96 21.14 7.02
C ARG A 177 -1.54 22.55 7.37
N PRO A 178 -2.48 23.52 7.39
CA PRO A 178 -2.15 24.87 7.84
C PRO A 178 -1.50 24.88 9.22
N LEU A 179 -0.57 25.80 9.41
CA LEU A 179 0.06 26.04 10.70
C LEU A 179 -0.93 26.71 11.68
N SER A 180 -1.77 27.62 11.17
CA SER A 180 -2.79 28.38 11.91
C SER A 180 -3.98 28.78 11.04
N HIS A 181 -4.95 29.50 11.61
CA HIS A 181 -6.13 30.07 10.93
C HIS A 181 -7.08 29.07 10.25
N ASP A 182 -7.00 27.80 10.63
CA ASP A 182 -7.88 26.74 10.15
C ASP A 182 -8.20 25.76 11.29
N THR A 183 -9.38 25.13 11.30
CA THR A 183 -9.76 24.19 12.38
C THR A 183 -8.97 22.88 12.38
N SER A 184 -8.36 22.54 11.24
CA SER A 184 -7.46 21.41 11.01
C SER A 184 -6.01 21.94 10.92
N SER A 185 -5.60 22.74 11.90
CA SER A 185 -4.25 23.34 11.96
C SER A 185 -3.53 23.01 13.26
N LEU A 186 -2.21 23.13 13.25
CA LEU A 186 -1.39 22.94 14.45
C LEU A 186 -1.84 23.86 15.61
N ALA A 187 -2.05 25.14 15.32
CA ALA A 187 -2.48 26.12 16.32
C ALA A 187 -3.88 25.81 16.87
N ALA A 188 -4.76 25.23 16.05
CA ALA A 188 -6.07 24.77 16.52
C ALA A 188 -5.94 23.54 17.41
N TRP A 189 -5.17 22.51 17.02
CA TRP A 189 -5.06 21.27 17.78
C TRP A 189 -4.29 21.42 19.09
N PHE A 190 -3.17 22.16 19.07
CA PHE A 190 -2.22 22.27 20.17
C PHE A 190 -1.87 23.74 20.47
N PRO A 191 -2.83 24.57 20.91
CA PRO A 191 -2.62 26.03 21.06
C PRO A 191 -1.50 26.38 22.05
N HIS A 192 -1.38 25.63 23.16
CA HIS A 192 -0.33 25.85 24.16
C HIS A 192 1.06 25.53 23.62
N LEU A 193 1.21 24.39 22.93
CA LEU A 193 2.48 24.03 22.28
C LEU A 193 2.85 25.03 21.20
N PHE A 194 1.88 25.39 20.34
CA PHE A 194 2.08 26.33 19.24
C PHE A 194 2.65 27.68 19.70
N ALA A 195 2.14 28.20 20.82
CA ALA A 195 2.61 29.45 21.42
C ALA A 195 4.04 29.36 21.98
N GLN A 196 4.53 28.16 22.32
CA GLN A 196 5.83 27.93 22.92
C GLN A 196 6.92 27.55 21.92
N LEU A 197 6.55 27.03 20.74
CA LEU A 197 7.52 26.62 19.73
C LEU A 197 8.36 27.81 19.23
N ASP A 198 9.67 27.70 19.37
CA ASP A 198 10.62 28.66 18.81
C ASP A 198 10.81 28.46 17.28
N GLU A 199 11.56 29.36 16.64
CA GLU A 199 11.80 29.32 15.20
C GLU A 199 12.54 28.05 14.74
N GLY A 200 13.52 27.58 15.52
CA GLY A 200 14.27 26.37 15.22
C GLY A 200 13.41 25.12 15.30
N GLN A 201 12.56 25.03 16.32
CA GLN A 201 11.59 23.96 16.49
C GLN A 201 10.53 23.97 15.39
N ARG A 202 10.01 25.15 15.02
CA ARG A 202 9.08 25.31 13.88
C ARG A 202 9.71 24.87 12.56
N ALA A 203 11.00 25.17 12.36
CA ALA A 203 11.73 24.77 11.16
C ALA A 203 11.86 23.25 10.99
N LEU A 204 11.66 22.45 12.04
CA LEU A 204 11.64 20.98 11.97
C LEU A 204 10.31 20.40 11.50
N ILE A 205 9.21 21.17 11.56
CA ILE A 205 7.84 20.68 11.34
C ILE A 205 7.09 21.35 10.18
N ILE A 206 7.51 22.55 9.78
CA ILE A 206 6.91 23.29 8.67
C ILE A 206 7.16 22.56 7.34
N ASP A 207 6.27 22.65 6.36
CA ASP A 207 6.52 22.08 5.04
C ASP A 207 7.56 22.91 4.25
N PRO A 208 8.58 22.31 3.63
CA PRO A 208 9.59 23.06 2.86
C PRO A 208 9.02 23.77 1.62
N ARG A 209 7.95 23.24 1.02
CA ARG A 209 7.27 23.82 -0.16
C ARG A 209 6.17 24.79 0.23
N TYR A 210 5.55 24.60 1.39
CA TYR A 210 4.44 25.40 1.91
C TYR A 210 4.74 25.95 3.31
N PRO A 211 5.44 27.10 3.44
CA PRO A 211 5.93 27.61 4.72
C PRO A 211 4.84 27.94 5.77
N HIS A 212 3.59 28.13 5.34
CA HIS A 212 2.44 28.36 6.21
C HIS A 212 1.74 27.07 6.66
N CYS A 213 2.32 25.92 6.32
CA CYS A 213 1.80 24.60 6.64
C CYS A 213 2.79 23.81 7.48
N ILE A 214 2.27 22.92 8.32
CA ILE A 214 3.00 21.80 8.90
C ILE A 214 2.99 20.60 7.94
N ASN A 215 3.96 19.72 8.11
CA ASN A 215 4.04 18.45 7.41
C ASN A 215 4.24 17.29 8.42
N PRO A 216 3.19 16.54 8.77
CA PRO A 216 3.29 15.38 9.66
C PRO A 216 4.26 14.30 9.19
N MET A 217 4.37 14.04 7.88
CA MET A 217 5.40 13.13 7.36
C MET A 217 6.81 13.64 7.66
N ARG A 218 7.05 14.94 7.48
CA ARG A 218 8.30 15.60 7.85
C ARG A 218 8.60 15.48 9.34
N MET A 219 7.60 15.66 10.21
CA MET A 219 7.77 15.48 11.67
C MET A 219 8.31 14.09 11.99
N GLY A 220 7.78 13.06 11.33
CA GLY A 220 8.29 11.69 11.45
C GLY A 220 9.74 11.54 10.99
N ILE A 221 10.13 12.20 9.90
CA ILE A 221 11.50 12.15 9.37
C ILE A 221 12.49 12.90 10.27
N THR A 222 12.17 14.13 10.66
CA THR A 222 13.10 15.03 11.35
C THR A 222 13.23 14.71 12.85
N LEU A 223 12.16 14.23 13.50
CA LEU A 223 12.10 14.10 14.97
C LEU A 223 12.22 12.67 15.51
N THR A 224 12.39 11.65 14.66
CA THR A 224 12.65 10.26 15.09
C THR A 224 14.12 9.88 14.97
N GLY A 225 14.53 8.74 15.52
CA GLY A 225 15.90 8.25 15.44
C GLY A 225 16.25 7.68 14.06
N LYS A 226 15.39 6.82 13.51
CA LYS A 226 15.56 6.18 12.20
C LYS A 226 14.30 6.27 11.35
N VAL A 227 14.50 6.36 10.04
CA VAL A 227 13.45 6.33 9.04
C VAL A 227 13.58 5.05 8.23
N HIS A 228 12.48 4.32 8.13
CA HIS A 228 12.35 3.08 7.38
C HIS A 228 11.46 3.29 6.15
N LEU A 229 11.97 2.91 4.99
CA LEU A 229 11.23 2.83 3.73
C LEU A 229 11.01 1.36 3.39
N VAL A 230 9.88 1.07 2.74
CA VAL A 230 9.40 -0.30 2.50
C VAL A 230 10.12 -1.04 1.35
N SER A 231 11.27 -0.55 0.88
CA SER A 231 12.21 -1.31 0.03
C SER A 231 13.58 -0.62 -0.07
N PRO A 232 14.68 -1.37 -0.32
CA PRO A 232 16.02 -0.82 -0.55
C PRO A 232 16.12 0.19 -1.70
N THR A 233 15.48 -0.07 -2.83
CA THR A 233 15.48 0.84 -3.98
C THR A 233 14.66 2.08 -3.66
N TYR A 234 13.48 1.94 -3.07
CA TYR A 234 12.66 3.09 -2.70
C TYR A 234 13.37 4.03 -1.72
N ALA A 235 14.12 3.47 -0.76
CA ALA A 235 14.95 4.24 0.17
C ALA A 235 15.99 5.15 -0.51
N LYS A 236 16.41 4.79 -1.73
CA LYS A 236 17.34 5.59 -2.55
C LYS A 236 16.59 6.58 -3.45
N GLU A 237 15.47 6.15 -4.03
CA GLU A 237 14.66 6.98 -4.93
C GLU A 237 14.10 8.22 -4.22
N VAL A 238 13.68 8.09 -2.95
CA VAL A 238 13.15 9.22 -2.16
C VAL A 238 14.21 10.26 -1.78
N LEU A 239 15.49 9.98 -2.02
CA LEU A 239 16.58 10.96 -1.85
C LEU A 239 16.71 11.89 -3.05
N LEU A 240 15.98 11.64 -4.13
CA LEU A 240 16.00 12.44 -5.35
C LEU A 240 14.68 13.21 -5.47
N PRO A 241 14.67 14.44 -6.02
CA PRO A 241 13.42 15.16 -6.26
C PRO A 241 12.55 14.44 -7.29
N SER A 242 11.22 14.55 -7.14
CA SER A 242 10.29 14.06 -8.15
C SER A 242 10.45 14.81 -9.47
N ARG A 243 10.31 14.07 -10.58
CA ARG A 243 10.32 14.54 -11.97
C ARG A 243 9.14 13.91 -12.73
N PRO A 244 7.89 14.36 -12.47
CA PRO A 244 6.70 13.78 -13.07
C PRO A 244 6.72 13.82 -14.61
N GLU A 245 7.40 14.79 -15.20
CA GLU A 245 7.62 14.90 -16.64
C GLU A 245 8.41 13.72 -17.22
N LEU A 246 9.26 13.08 -16.40
CA LEU A 246 9.98 11.85 -16.73
C LEU A 246 9.30 10.59 -16.17
N GLY A 247 8.15 10.74 -15.50
CA GLY A 247 7.48 9.63 -14.82
C GLY A 247 8.21 9.11 -13.58
N PHE A 248 9.13 9.91 -13.01
CA PHE A 248 9.87 9.56 -11.80
C PHE A 248 9.29 10.30 -10.58
N PHE A 249 9.01 9.58 -9.51
CA PHE A 249 8.43 10.12 -8.28
C PHE A 249 9.33 9.79 -7.09
N GLY A 250 10.00 10.79 -6.53
CA GLY A 250 11.03 10.65 -5.51
C GLY A 250 10.60 11.22 -4.15
N GLY A 251 11.38 12.16 -3.63
CA GLY A 251 11.28 12.71 -2.28
C GLY A 251 10.10 13.64 -2.01
N GLU A 252 9.35 14.02 -3.05
CA GLU A 252 8.11 14.81 -2.92
C GLU A 252 8.28 16.06 -2.02
N GLY A 253 9.40 16.77 -2.13
CA GLY A 253 9.72 17.98 -1.36
C GLY A 253 10.37 17.73 0.00
N LEU A 254 10.59 16.47 0.38
CA LEU A 254 11.24 16.03 1.62
C LEU A 254 12.61 15.40 1.37
N GLU A 255 13.10 15.38 0.12
CA GLU A 255 14.38 14.79 -0.27
C GLU A 255 15.55 15.35 0.56
N ALA A 256 15.57 16.66 0.84
CA ALA A 256 16.64 17.28 1.63
C ALA A 256 16.63 16.83 3.10
N ASP A 257 15.44 16.60 3.69
CA ASP A 257 15.34 16.06 5.05
C ASP A 257 15.80 14.60 5.10
N LEU A 258 15.43 13.81 4.08
CA LEU A 258 15.83 12.42 3.95
C LEU A 258 17.32 12.26 3.65
N GLN A 259 17.91 13.10 2.80
CA GLN A 259 19.34 13.14 2.51
C GLN A 259 20.15 13.37 3.79
N ARG A 260 19.81 14.42 4.57
CA ARG A 260 20.45 14.70 5.87
C ARG A 260 20.36 13.52 6.84
N LYS A 261 19.23 12.78 6.81
CA LYS A 261 19.04 11.58 7.63
C LYS A 261 19.86 10.40 7.11
N ALA A 262 19.96 10.25 5.79
CA ALA A 262 20.72 9.19 5.12
C ALA A 262 22.23 9.35 5.33
N GLU A 263 22.75 10.58 5.28
CA GLU A 263 24.14 10.92 5.61
C GLU A 263 24.55 10.45 7.02
N GLN A 264 23.58 10.35 7.93
CA GLN A 264 23.77 9.85 9.31
C GLN A 264 23.63 8.32 9.42
N GLY A 265 23.42 7.60 8.30
CA GLY A 265 23.15 6.16 8.30
C GLY A 265 21.78 5.80 8.91
N ARG A 266 20.82 6.73 8.92
CA ARG A 266 19.53 6.59 9.62
C ARG A 266 18.33 6.43 8.69
N VAL A 267 18.58 6.23 7.39
CA VAL A 267 17.56 5.87 6.40
C VAL A 267 17.81 4.43 5.97
N LEU A 268 16.82 3.57 6.15
CA LEU A 268 16.90 2.13 5.89
C LEU A 268 15.79 1.73 4.93
N GLY A 269 16.08 0.81 4.01
CA GLY A 269 15.09 0.20 3.14
C GLY A 269 14.94 -1.28 3.44
N ILE A 270 13.77 -1.72 3.92
CA ILE A 270 13.47 -3.13 4.18
C ILE A 270 12.14 -3.46 3.51
N LEU A 271 12.11 -4.54 2.74
CA LEU A 271 10.90 -4.98 2.04
C LEU A 271 9.76 -5.34 3.00
N ASN A 272 8.52 -5.17 2.56
CA ASN A 272 7.37 -5.80 3.21
C ASN A 272 7.35 -7.30 2.93
N GLY A 273 6.71 -8.07 3.83
CA GLY A 273 6.62 -9.52 3.69
C GLY A 273 5.32 -9.99 3.08
N CYS A 274 5.33 -11.27 2.69
CA CYS A 274 4.19 -12.00 2.16
C CYS A 274 4.00 -13.30 2.95
N GLU A 275 2.75 -13.70 3.16
CA GLU A 275 2.43 -15.01 3.74
C GLU A 275 2.57 -16.12 2.68
N TYR A 276 3.07 -17.28 3.08
CA TYR A 276 3.19 -18.48 2.24
C TYR A 276 2.43 -19.67 2.88
N PRO A 277 1.10 -19.73 2.77
CA PRO A 277 0.30 -20.85 3.28
C PRO A 277 0.75 -22.19 2.70
N GLU A 278 0.77 -23.24 3.53
CA GLU A 278 1.15 -24.60 3.10
C GLU A 278 0.28 -25.11 1.94
N ALA A 279 -1.01 -24.77 1.92
CA ALA A 279 -1.93 -25.12 0.84
C ALA A 279 -1.47 -24.61 -0.54
N LEU A 280 -0.72 -23.51 -0.58
CA LEU A 280 -0.16 -22.95 -1.83
C LEU A 280 1.21 -23.54 -2.18
N ALA A 281 1.88 -24.25 -1.27
CA ALA A 281 3.16 -24.89 -1.60
C ALA A 281 2.99 -25.97 -2.67
N GLN A 282 1.86 -26.67 -2.64
CA GLN A 282 1.53 -27.79 -3.54
C GLN A 282 0.84 -27.38 -4.85
N THR A 283 0.60 -26.09 -5.08
CA THR A 283 -0.04 -25.64 -6.34
C THR A 283 0.79 -26.07 -7.55
N SER A 284 0.11 -26.65 -8.54
CA SER A 284 0.76 -27.05 -9.79
C SER A 284 1.35 -25.83 -10.50
N LEU A 285 2.53 -26.01 -11.09
CA LEU A 285 3.13 -25.04 -12.01
C LEU A 285 2.69 -25.29 -13.45
N GLU A 286 1.79 -26.26 -13.68
CA GLU A 286 1.21 -26.51 -14.99
C GLU A 286 0.45 -25.28 -15.49
N ARG A 287 0.25 -25.22 -16.80
CA ARG A 287 -0.56 -24.17 -17.42
C ARG A 287 -2.03 -24.39 -17.10
N MET A 288 -2.79 -23.30 -17.04
CA MET A 288 -4.23 -23.34 -16.89
C MET A 288 -4.85 -24.19 -18.01
N GLY A 289 -5.59 -25.23 -17.63
CA GLY A 289 -6.38 -26.03 -18.55
C GLY A 289 -7.79 -25.46 -18.73
N LEU A 290 -8.61 -26.17 -19.51
CA LEU A 290 -10.00 -25.77 -19.73
C LEU A 290 -10.84 -25.76 -18.44
N THR A 291 -10.55 -26.67 -17.49
CA THR A 291 -11.25 -26.76 -16.22
C THR A 291 -10.96 -25.54 -15.35
N GLU A 292 -9.69 -25.20 -15.20
CA GLU A 292 -9.24 -24.04 -14.43
C GLU A 292 -9.74 -22.73 -15.09
N PHE A 293 -9.74 -22.67 -16.42
CA PHE A 293 -10.29 -21.53 -17.15
C PHE A 293 -11.79 -21.35 -16.86
N ARG A 294 -12.60 -22.42 -16.89
CA ARG A 294 -14.02 -22.34 -16.52
C ARG A 294 -14.21 -21.90 -15.07
N ALA A 295 -13.37 -22.35 -14.15
CA ALA A 295 -13.40 -21.90 -12.75
C ALA A 295 -13.10 -20.40 -12.63
N LEU A 296 -12.10 -19.88 -13.37
CA LEU A 296 -11.83 -18.45 -13.44
C LEU A 296 -13.04 -17.67 -13.97
N LEU A 297 -13.70 -18.14 -15.04
CA LEU A 297 -14.91 -17.50 -15.57
C LEU A 297 -16.05 -17.47 -14.53
N SER A 298 -16.24 -18.55 -13.77
CA SER A 298 -17.21 -18.57 -12.66
C SER A 298 -16.86 -17.58 -11.55
N CYS A 299 -15.58 -17.42 -11.21
CA CYS A 299 -15.13 -16.40 -10.24
C CYS A 299 -15.42 -14.98 -10.74
N ILE A 300 -15.19 -14.70 -12.03
CA ILE A 300 -15.52 -13.41 -12.64
C ILE A 300 -17.03 -13.16 -12.59
N GLU A 301 -17.84 -14.17 -12.91
CA GLU A 301 -19.30 -14.07 -12.85
C GLU A 301 -19.79 -13.75 -11.44
N SER A 302 -19.29 -14.46 -10.43
CA SER A 302 -19.64 -14.23 -9.03
C SER A 302 -19.32 -12.80 -8.58
N ALA A 303 -18.14 -12.29 -8.92
CA ALA A 303 -17.74 -10.93 -8.60
C ALA A 303 -18.66 -9.88 -9.26
N LEU A 304 -18.99 -10.06 -10.54
CA LEU A 304 -19.90 -9.16 -11.26
C LEU A 304 -21.30 -9.16 -10.64
N VAL A 305 -21.86 -10.33 -10.32
CA VAL A 305 -23.18 -10.44 -9.67
C VAL A 305 -23.17 -9.73 -8.31
N GLN A 306 -22.13 -9.93 -7.50
CA GLN A 306 -22.01 -9.28 -6.20
C GLN A 306 -21.96 -7.75 -6.34
N TRP A 307 -21.16 -7.20 -7.26
CA TRP A 307 -21.06 -5.76 -7.46
C TRP A 307 -22.34 -5.14 -8.01
N GLN A 308 -23.02 -5.84 -8.94
CA GLN A 308 -24.29 -5.38 -9.50
C GLN A 308 -25.40 -5.37 -8.45
N GLY A 309 -25.49 -6.40 -7.61
CA GLY A 309 -26.48 -6.46 -6.53
C GLY A 309 -26.35 -5.34 -5.50
N GLY A 310 -25.16 -4.75 -5.36
CA GLY A 310 -24.91 -3.61 -4.47
C GLY A 310 -25.27 -2.23 -5.06
N ARG A 311 -25.73 -2.15 -6.32
CA ARG A 311 -25.95 -0.87 -7.03
C ARG A 311 -27.40 -0.76 -7.52
N ARG A 312 -27.91 0.48 -7.59
CA ARG A 312 -29.25 0.77 -8.17
C ARG A 312 -29.31 0.56 -9.68
N GLN A 313 -28.19 0.71 -10.36
CA GLN A 313 -28.06 0.60 -11.80
C GLN A 313 -26.77 -0.17 -12.13
N VAL A 314 -26.85 -1.02 -13.15
CA VAL A 314 -25.68 -1.71 -13.70
C VAL A 314 -24.87 -0.69 -14.50
N SER A 315 -23.56 -0.63 -14.23
CA SER A 315 -22.68 0.33 -14.92
C SER A 315 -22.33 -0.15 -16.34
N GLY A 316 -21.93 0.79 -17.21
CA GLY A 316 -21.50 0.45 -18.57
C GLY A 316 -20.31 -0.50 -18.60
N VAL A 317 -19.35 -0.35 -17.67
CA VAL A 317 -18.20 -1.25 -17.54
C VAL A 317 -18.62 -2.66 -17.14
N ASP A 318 -19.58 -2.81 -16.21
CA ASP A 318 -20.09 -4.12 -15.80
C ASP A 318 -20.79 -4.84 -16.97
N MET A 319 -21.53 -4.11 -17.80
CA MET A 319 -22.18 -4.66 -19.00
C MET A 319 -21.19 -5.10 -20.07
N ILE A 320 -20.12 -4.31 -20.29
CA ILE A 320 -19.04 -4.68 -21.22
C ILE A 320 -18.34 -5.95 -20.73
N ALA A 321 -17.97 -6.00 -19.45
CA ALA A 321 -17.34 -7.16 -18.83
C ALA A 321 -18.23 -8.41 -18.93
N PHE A 322 -19.52 -8.29 -18.62
CA PHE A 322 -20.47 -9.39 -18.76
C PHE A 322 -20.58 -9.87 -20.21
N THR A 323 -20.63 -8.96 -21.18
CA THR A 323 -20.67 -9.32 -22.61
C THR A 323 -19.42 -10.09 -23.04
N ARG A 324 -18.24 -9.70 -22.56
CA ARG A 324 -16.97 -10.42 -22.80
C ARG A 324 -17.00 -11.80 -22.16
N LEU A 325 -17.42 -11.88 -20.90
CA LEU A 325 -17.55 -13.12 -20.15
C LEU A 325 -18.46 -14.13 -20.88
N GLN A 326 -19.61 -13.70 -21.42
CA GLN A 326 -20.50 -14.56 -22.20
C GLN A 326 -19.87 -15.06 -23.51
N ALA A 327 -19.00 -14.27 -24.14
CA ALA A 327 -18.22 -14.74 -25.29
C ALA A 327 -17.19 -15.81 -24.89
N LEU A 328 -16.48 -15.59 -23.77
CA LEU A 328 -15.50 -16.54 -23.24
C LEU A 328 -16.17 -17.86 -22.80
N TRP A 329 -17.34 -17.81 -22.16
CA TRP A 329 -18.11 -19.01 -21.81
C TRP A 329 -18.51 -19.84 -23.03
N ARG A 330 -18.94 -19.19 -24.12
CA ARG A 330 -19.25 -19.88 -25.39
C ARG A 330 -18.02 -20.56 -25.98
N GLN A 331 -16.86 -19.89 -25.94
CA GLN A 331 -15.59 -20.47 -26.39
C GLN A 331 -15.18 -21.66 -25.52
N ALA A 332 -15.20 -21.50 -24.19
CA ALA A 332 -14.87 -22.56 -23.24
C ALA A 332 -15.83 -23.76 -23.34
N SER A 333 -17.11 -23.52 -23.65
CA SER A 333 -18.08 -24.59 -23.89
C SER A 333 -17.76 -25.38 -25.15
N ALA A 334 -17.21 -24.73 -26.17
CA ALA A 334 -16.69 -25.36 -27.39
C ALA A 334 -15.28 -25.96 -27.24
N GLY A 335 -14.70 -25.93 -26.02
CA GLY A 335 -13.37 -26.46 -25.73
C GLY A 335 -12.21 -25.51 -26.02
N ALA A 336 -12.48 -24.26 -26.39
CA ALA A 336 -11.47 -23.24 -26.64
C ALA A 336 -11.19 -22.40 -25.39
N PHE A 337 -9.92 -22.13 -25.12
CA PHE A 337 -9.44 -21.28 -24.02
C PHE A 337 -8.17 -20.54 -24.50
N PRO A 338 -7.74 -19.45 -23.84
CA PRO A 338 -6.55 -18.71 -24.28
C PRO A 338 -5.28 -19.54 -24.09
N ASP A 339 -4.34 -19.38 -25.01
CA ASP A 339 -3.01 -20.01 -24.92
C ASP A 339 -2.13 -19.32 -23.87
N PHE A 340 -2.39 -18.02 -23.61
CA PHE A 340 -1.65 -17.19 -22.67
C PHE A 340 -2.59 -16.27 -21.89
N LEU A 341 -2.48 -16.26 -20.56
CA LEU A 341 -3.25 -15.39 -19.68
C LEU A 341 -2.36 -14.30 -19.07
N LEU A 342 -2.48 -13.07 -19.60
CA LEU A 342 -1.91 -11.88 -19.00
C LEU A 342 -2.87 -11.39 -17.89
N THR A 343 -2.36 -11.09 -16.70
CA THR A 343 -3.19 -10.61 -15.60
C THR A 343 -2.62 -9.36 -14.97
N SER A 344 -3.48 -8.52 -14.39
CA SER A 344 -3.06 -7.38 -13.57
C SER A 344 -4.10 -7.13 -12.47
N VAL A 345 -3.63 -6.91 -11.24
CA VAL A 345 -4.49 -6.64 -10.08
C VAL A 345 -3.93 -5.46 -9.30
N GLY A 346 -4.70 -4.39 -9.17
CA GLY A 346 -4.24 -3.20 -8.44
C GLY A 346 -5.22 -2.03 -8.42
N ARG A 347 -4.82 -0.96 -7.75
CA ARG A 347 -5.57 0.30 -7.75
C ARG A 347 -5.37 1.05 -9.07
N LEU A 348 -6.43 1.68 -9.56
CA LEU A 348 -6.38 2.53 -10.74
C LEU A 348 -6.06 3.96 -10.34
N THR A 349 -4.77 4.24 -10.22
CA THR A 349 -4.20 5.56 -9.92
C THR A 349 -3.05 5.81 -10.87
N ASP A 350 -2.69 7.06 -11.16
CA ASP A 350 -1.54 7.35 -12.05
C ASP A 350 -0.26 6.65 -11.59
N GLN A 351 0.00 6.56 -10.28
CA GLN A 351 1.15 5.79 -9.74
C GLN A 351 1.26 4.35 -10.28
N LYS A 352 0.13 3.72 -10.62
CA LYS A 352 0.02 2.30 -11.00
C LYS A 352 -0.11 2.07 -12.50
N VAL A 353 -0.74 3.01 -13.22
CA VAL A 353 -1.15 2.83 -14.62
C VAL A 353 -0.82 4.00 -15.54
N LEU A 354 -0.05 4.99 -15.09
CA LEU A 354 0.36 6.14 -15.91
C LEU A 354 1.04 5.69 -17.21
N ILE A 355 1.95 4.72 -17.12
CA ILE A 355 2.67 4.18 -18.30
C ILE A 355 1.68 3.63 -19.33
N LEU A 356 0.67 2.87 -18.90
CA LEU A 356 -0.35 2.28 -19.80
C LEU A 356 -1.21 3.33 -20.51
N ARG A 357 -1.44 4.47 -19.86
CA ARG A 357 -2.27 5.57 -20.36
C ARG A 357 -1.52 6.54 -21.27
N HIS A 358 -0.19 6.52 -21.26
CA HIS A 358 0.61 7.43 -22.06
C HIS A 358 0.33 7.25 -23.56
N ILE A 359 0.22 8.36 -24.30
CA ILE A 359 -0.01 8.36 -25.74
C ILE A 359 1.33 8.38 -26.47
N LEU A 360 1.58 7.35 -27.26
CA LEU A 360 2.78 7.22 -28.08
C LEU A 360 2.69 8.11 -29.34
N PRO A 361 3.81 8.36 -30.04
CA PRO A 361 3.82 9.11 -31.31
C PRO A 361 2.89 8.55 -32.40
N SER A 362 2.52 7.26 -32.30
CA SER A 362 1.52 6.63 -33.17
C SER A 362 0.10 7.18 -33.00
N GLY A 363 -0.15 7.95 -31.94
CA GLY A 363 -1.49 8.44 -31.55
C GLY A 363 -2.28 7.44 -30.70
N LEU A 364 -1.73 6.24 -30.45
CA LEU A 364 -2.34 5.22 -29.61
C LEU A 364 -1.76 5.29 -28.20
N SER A 365 -2.54 4.89 -27.20
CA SER A 365 -1.99 4.66 -25.86
C SER A 365 -1.05 3.45 -25.84
N VAL A 366 -0.17 3.38 -24.84
CA VAL A 366 0.67 2.19 -24.60
C VAL A 366 -0.20 0.95 -24.41
N LEU A 367 -1.30 1.04 -23.64
CA LEU A 367 -2.22 -0.09 -23.47
C LEU A 367 -2.89 -0.49 -24.79
N GLU A 368 -3.32 0.47 -25.59
CA GLU A 368 -3.94 0.15 -26.88
C GLU A 368 -2.94 -0.52 -27.84
N THR A 369 -1.69 -0.06 -27.84
CA THR A 369 -0.60 -0.68 -28.63
C THR A 369 -0.30 -2.09 -28.13
N LEU A 370 -0.26 -2.29 -26.80
CA LEU A 370 -0.14 -3.60 -26.16
C LEU A 370 -1.27 -4.53 -26.60
N LEU A 371 -2.52 -4.05 -26.60
CA LEU A 371 -3.67 -4.84 -27.03
C LEU A 371 -3.60 -5.19 -28.53
N GLN A 372 -3.14 -4.28 -29.38
CA GLN A 372 -2.92 -4.59 -30.80
C GLN A 372 -1.83 -5.65 -30.99
N GLN A 373 -0.74 -5.56 -30.23
CA GLN A 373 0.34 -6.56 -30.24
C GLN A 373 -0.19 -7.94 -29.82
N LEU A 374 -0.90 -8.04 -28.70
CA LEU A 374 -1.51 -9.30 -28.23
C LEU A 374 -2.49 -9.92 -29.24
N GLN A 375 -3.13 -9.10 -30.09
CA GLN A 375 -4.03 -9.59 -31.14
C GLN A 375 -3.27 -10.17 -32.34
N GLN A 376 -2.08 -9.64 -32.63
CA GLN A 376 -1.30 -9.95 -33.84
C GLN A 376 -0.27 -11.05 -33.61
N THR A 377 0.17 -11.25 -32.37
CA THR A 377 1.18 -12.24 -32.00
C THR A 377 0.55 -13.56 -31.53
N GLN A 378 1.27 -14.66 -31.75
CA GLN A 378 1.07 -15.89 -30.96
C GLN A 378 1.95 -15.83 -29.71
N PRO A 379 1.57 -16.46 -28.59
CA PRO A 379 0.33 -17.22 -28.33
C PRO A 379 -0.96 -16.35 -28.32
N LYS A 380 -2.15 -16.95 -28.52
CA LYS A 380 -3.42 -16.20 -28.36
C LYS A 380 -3.62 -15.79 -26.91
N ALA A 381 -3.43 -14.51 -26.63
CA ALA A 381 -3.49 -13.98 -25.30
C ALA A 381 -4.89 -13.48 -24.90
N LEU A 382 -5.25 -13.66 -23.62
CA LEU A 382 -6.32 -12.95 -22.94
C LEU A 382 -5.69 -12.05 -21.88
N PHE A 383 -6.03 -10.76 -21.86
CA PHE A 383 -5.63 -9.86 -20.79
C PHE A 383 -6.81 -9.61 -19.84
N VAL A 384 -6.64 -9.94 -18.56
CA VAL A 384 -7.62 -9.65 -17.50
C VAL A 384 -7.04 -8.66 -16.50
N LEU A 385 -7.68 -7.49 -16.39
CA LEU A 385 -7.32 -6.47 -15.42
C LEU A 385 -8.45 -6.33 -14.38
N LEU A 386 -8.12 -6.54 -13.11
CA LEU A 386 -9.00 -6.30 -11.97
C LEU A 386 -8.50 -5.07 -11.19
N GLY A 387 -9.33 -4.04 -11.09
CA GLY A 387 -8.94 -2.87 -10.32
C GLY A 387 -10.02 -1.82 -10.16
N SER A 388 -9.88 -1.00 -9.13
CA SER A 388 -10.75 0.15 -8.85
C SER A 388 -9.91 1.35 -8.44
N GLY A 389 -10.42 2.56 -8.66
CA GLY A 389 -9.73 3.79 -8.31
C GLY A 389 -10.39 4.98 -8.99
N ASP A 390 -9.57 5.83 -9.58
CA ASP A 390 -10.00 7.06 -10.24
C ASP A 390 -11.04 6.78 -11.37
N PRO A 391 -12.19 7.47 -11.38
CA PRO A 391 -13.24 7.26 -12.38
C PRO A 391 -12.82 7.57 -13.83
N GLU A 392 -11.99 8.61 -14.05
CA GLU A 392 -11.52 8.98 -15.39
C GLU A 392 -10.52 7.95 -15.91
N ILE A 393 -9.66 7.44 -15.02
CA ILE A 393 -8.82 6.27 -15.34
C ILE A 393 -9.71 5.07 -15.69
N GLY A 394 -10.72 4.76 -14.88
CA GLY A 394 -11.68 3.68 -15.16
C GLY A 394 -12.34 3.81 -16.53
N GLN A 395 -12.76 5.02 -16.92
CA GLN A 395 -13.38 5.28 -18.23
C GLN A 395 -12.44 4.98 -19.39
N PHE A 396 -11.15 5.34 -19.28
CA PHE A 396 -10.14 5.01 -20.28
C PHE A 396 -10.04 3.49 -20.51
N PHE A 397 -9.96 2.69 -19.44
CA PHE A 397 -9.91 1.23 -19.54
C PHE A 397 -11.22 0.65 -20.08
N GLN A 398 -12.37 1.22 -19.70
CA GLN A 398 -13.68 0.81 -20.20
C GLN A 398 -13.79 0.97 -21.73
N ILE A 399 -13.30 2.09 -22.29
CA ILE A 399 -13.31 2.34 -23.75
C ILE A 399 -12.53 1.25 -24.48
N LEU A 400 -11.33 0.91 -23.99
CA LEU A 400 -10.49 -0.11 -24.61
C LEU A 400 -11.09 -1.52 -24.43
N ALA A 401 -11.67 -1.83 -23.28
CA ALA A 401 -12.38 -3.10 -23.07
C ALA A 401 -13.58 -3.26 -24.01
N ALA A 402 -14.28 -2.17 -24.33
CA ALA A 402 -15.36 -2.17 -25.32
C ALA A 402 -14.86 -2.43 -26.76
N LYS A 403 -13.63 -2.01 -27.07
CA LYS A 403 -13.01 -2.13 -28.40
C LYS A 403 -12.33 -3.47 -28.65
N TYR A 404 -11.64 -4.03 -27.65
CA TYR A 404 -10.79 -5.23 -27.79
C TYR A 404 -11.44 -6.45 -27.13
N ALA A 405 -11.66 -7.51 -27.90
CA ALA A 405 -12.38 -8.71 -27.42
C ALA A 405 -11.54 -9.59 -26.46
N HIS A 406 -10.22 -9.54 -26.60
CA HIS A 406 -9.24 -10.22 -25.76
C HIS A 406 -8.79 -9.40 -24.54
N PHE A 407 -9.51 -8.32 -24.23
CA PHE A 407 -9.31 -7.54 -23.00
C PHE A 407 -10.57 -7.57 -22.13
N VAL A 408 -10.40 -8.03 -20.90
CA VAL A 408 -11.45 -8.04 -19.87
C VAL A 408 -11.02 -7.09 -18.77
N PHE A 409 -11.74 -5.98 -18.64
CA PHE A 409 -11.58 -5.03 -17.55
C PHE A 409 -12.69 -5.22 -16.52
N LEU A 410 -12.31 -5.43 -15.26
CA LEU A 410 -13.21 -5.63 -14.13
C LEU A 410 -13.01 -4.50 -13.12
N GLN A 411 -13.98 -3.57 -13.05
CA GLN A 411 -13.88 -2.39 -12.20
C GLN A 411 -14.39 -2.67 -10.78
N GLY A 412 -13.52 -3.21 -9.94
CA GLY A 412 -13.84 -3.53 -8.56
C GLY A 412 -12.70 -4.24 -7.83
N TYR A 413 -13.01 -4.74 -6.63
CA TYR A 413 -12.16 -5.64 -5.86
C TYR A 413 -12.99 -6.86 -5.45
N HIS A 414 -12.39 -8.04 -5.60
CA HIS A 414 -12.95 -9.32 -5.16
C HIS A 414 -11.79 -10.25 -4.79
N GLU A 415 -11.73 -10.66 -3.52
CA GLU A 415 -10.57 -11.37 -2.97
C GLU A 415 -10.31 -12.70 -3.65
N GLU A 416 -11.32 -13.57 -3.77
CA GLU A 416 -11.16 -14.88 -4.44
C GLU A 416 -10.78 -14.73 -5.92
N LEU A 417 -11.28 -13.69 -6.58
CA LEU A 417 -10.96 -13.45 -7.99
C LEU A 417 -9.50 -12.99 -8.12
N SER A 418 -9.05 -12.09 -7.23
CA SER A 418 -7.64 -11.70 -7.20
C SER A 418 -6.71 -12.88 -6.98
N GLN A 419 -7.05 -13.79 -6.06
CA GLN A 419 -6.26 -15.01 -5.83
C GLN A 419 -6.25 -15.92 -7.06
N SER A 420 -7.40 -16.09 -7.71
CA SER A 420 -7.51 -16.86 -8.96
C SER A 420 -6.62 -16.29 -10.06
N LEU A 421 -6.60 -14.96 -10.23
CA LEU A 421 -5.73 -14.29 -11.22
C LEU A 421 -4.24 -14.51 -10.93
N TYR A 422 -3.81 -14.46 -9.67
CA TYR A 422 -2.43 -14.76 -9.29
C TYR A 422 -2.04 -16.23 -9.51
N GLN A 423 -3.00 -17.16 -9.37
CA GLN A 423 -2.74 -18.60 -9.47
C GLN A 423 -2.77 -19.11 -10.91
N GLN A 424 -3.67 -18.57 -11.74
CA GLN A 424 -3.94 -19.10 -13.07
C GLN A 424 -3.25 -18.32 -14.18
N GLY A 425 -2.76 -17.11 -13.92
CA GLY A 425 -2.12 -16.29 -14.95
C GLY A 425 -0.74 -16.80 -15.34
N ASP A 426 -0.37 -16.56 -16.60
CA ASP A 426 0.95 -16.91 -17.14
C ASP A 426 1.98 -15.82 -16.90
N LEU A 427 1.56 -14.54 -16.98
CA LEU A 427 2.40 -13.38 -16.71
C LEU A 427 1.60 -12.32 -15.95
N PHE A 428 2.19 -11.77 -14.89
CA PHE A 428 1.59 -10.70 -14.10
C PHE A 428 2.16 -9.34 -14.53
N LEU A 429 1.30 -8.44 -15.03
CA LEU A 429 1.68 -7.11 -15.49
C LEU A 429 1.51 -6.07 -14.38
N MET A 430 2.60 -5.42 -14.00
CA MET A 430 2.61 -4.33 -13.02
C MET A 430 3.50 -3.16 -13.48
N PRO A 431 3.00 -2.30 -14.39
CA PRO A 431 3.77 -1.24 -15.04
C PRO A 431 3.64 0.07 -14.24
N SER A 432 3.86 -0.01 -12.93
CA SER A 432 3.72 1.15 -12.03
C SER A 432 4.86 2.14 -12.26
N SER A 433 4.54 3.43 -12.36
CA SER A 433 5.56 4.50 -12.37
C SER A 433 6.09 4.81 -10.97
N PHE A 434 5.34 4.40 -9.94
CA PHE A 434 5.73 4.54 -8.54
C PHE A 434 5.24 3.33 -7.72
N GLU A 435 6.18 2.60 -7.13
CA GLU A 435 5.87 1.44 -6.30
C GLU A 435 6.84 1.31 -5.11
N PRO A 436 6.51 1.87 -3.92
CA PRO A 436 7.37 1.79 -2.75
C PRO A 436 7.82 0.37 -2.39
N CYS A 437 6.89 -0.59 -2.49
CA CYS A 437 7.16 -2.02 -2.27
C CYS A 437 6.50 -2.90 -3.34
N GLY A 438 5.17 -2.80 -3.48
CA GLY A 438 4.38 -3.74 -4.25
C GLY A 438 4.21 -5.07 -3.50
N ILE A 439 2.96 -5.50 -3.29
CA ILE A 439 2.63 -6.81 -2.71
C ILE A 439 2.08 -7.74 -3.81
N SER A 440 1.37 -7.21 -4.79
CA SER A 440 0.70 -8.00 -5.84
C SER A 440 1.68 -8.86 -6.66
N GLN A 441 2.86 -8.34 -6.99
CA GLN A 441 3.90 -9.10 -7.69
C GLN A 441 4.42 -10.24 -6.81
N MET A 442 4.62 -10.02 -5.51
CA MET A 442 5.01 -11.09 -4.58
C MET A 442 3.93 -12.18 -4.48
N LEU A 443 2.65 -11.81 -4.55
CA LEU A 443 1.52 -12.76 -4.55
C LEU A 443 1.41 -13.58 -5.84
N ALA A 444 1.69 -12.96 -6.99
CA ALA A 444 1.82 -13.65 -8.28
C ALA A 444 3.00 -14.63 -8.26
N MET A 445 4.18 -14.16 -7.87
CA MET A 445 5.40 -14.98 -7.79
C MET A 445 5.25 -16.14 -6.79
N ARG A 446 4.58 -15.92 -5.66
CA ARG A 446 4.24 -16.98 -4.69
C ARG A 446 3.50 -18.15 -5.36
N SER A 447 2.68 -17.85 -6.35
CA SER A 447 1.93 -18.86 -7.12
C SER A 447 2.71 -19.39 -8.33
N GLY A 448 3.94 -18.92 -8.55
CA GLY A 448 4.79 -19.30 -9.67
C GLY A 448 4.47 -18.59 -10.98
N GLN A 449 3.79 -17.44 -10.91
CA GLN A 449 3.54 -16.57 -12.04
C GLN A 449 4.67 -15.53 -12.15
N PRO A 450 5.49 -15.56 -13.22
CA PRO A 450 6.47 -14.52 -13.50
C PRO A 450 5.81 -13.15 -13.64
N CYS A 451 6.57 -12.08 -13.37
CA CYS A 451 6.06 -10.72 -13.42
C CYS A 451 6.75 -9.89 -14.51
N LEU A 452 6.02 -9.04 -15.23
CA LEU A 452 6.53 -7.99 -16.09
C LEU A 452 6.32 -6.64 -15.39
N VAL A 453 7.43 -6.02 -14.97
CA VAL A 453 7.41 -4.87 -14.06
C VAL A 453 8.31 -3.74 -14.54
N HIS A 454 7.95 -2.52 -14.19
CA HIS A 454 8.85 -1.39 -14.27
C HIS A 454 9.87 -1.48 -13.14
N GLY A 455 11.15 -1.21 -13.41
CA GLY A 455 12.22 -1.29 -12.41
C GLY A 455 12.27 -0.13 -11.42
N VAL A 456 11.18 0.09 -10.67
CA VAL A 456 11.04 1.12 -9.62
C VAL A 456 10.76 0.50 -8.26
N GLY A 457 11.25 1.18 -7.20
CA GLY A 457 11.05 0.81 -5.81
C GLY A 457 11.12 -0.69 -5.55
N GLY A 458 10.12 -1.24 -4.84
CA GLY A 458 10.16 -2.65 -4.48
C GLY A 458 9.98 -3.62 -5.64
N LEU A 459 9.47 -3.19 -6.81
CA LEU A 459 9.39 -4.06 -7.98
C LEU A 459 10.79 -4.48 -8.44
N LYS A 460 11.72 -3.51 -8.48
CA LYS A 460 13.14 -3.74 -8.78
C LYS A 460 13.81 -4.66 -7.76
N ASP A 461 13.40 -4.56 -6.50
CA ASP A 461 13.98 -5.37 -5.42
C ASP A 461 13.38 -6.78 -5.35
N THR A 462 12.23 -7.02 -5.99
CA THR A 462 11.55 -8.33 -5.97
C THR A 462 11.70 -9.14 -7.25
N VAL A 463 11.82 -8.51 -8.42
CA VAL A 463 11.85 -9.19 -9.72
C VAL A 463 13.23 -9.02 -10.34
N GLU A 464 13.79 -10.12 -10.82
CA GLU A 464 15.06 -10.16 -11.54
C GLU A 464 14.81 -10.48 -13.02
N ASP A 465 15.27 -9.59 -13.89
CA ASP A 465 15.04 -9.70 -15.34
C ASP A 465 15.59 -11.02 -15.86
N ASN A 466 14.75 -11.74 -16.60
CA ASN A 466 15.07 -13.02 -17.23
C ASN A 466 15.44 -14.18 -16.28
N VAL A 467 15.21 -14.02 -14.98
CA VAL A 467 15.38 -15.09 -13.99
C VAL A 467 14.04 -15.55 -13.46
N ASP A 468 13.23 -14.64 -12.94
CA ASP A 468 11.90 -14.94 -12.38
C ASP A 468 10.79 -14.00 -12.89
N GLY A 469 11.14 -13.17 -13.85
CA GLY A 469 10.26 -12.22 -14.48
C GLY A 469 11.00 -11.39 -15.52
N PHE A 470 10.45 -10.21 -15.79
CA PHE A 470 10.91 -9.29 -16.81
C PHE A 470 10.88 -7.89 -16.23
N VAL A 471 11.99 -7.17 -16.35
CA VAL A 471 12.11 -5.80 -15.85
C VAL A 471 12.42 -4.89 -17.02
N PHE A 472 11.64 -3.82 -17.14
CA PHE A 472 11.89 -2.76 -18.11
C PHE A 472 12.23 -1.45 -17.42
N TYR A 473 12.92 -0.57 -18.15
CA TYR A 473 13.37 0.75 -17.70
C TYR A 473 13.17 1.75 -18.83
N GLY A 474 13.01 3.02 -18.49
CA GLY A 474 13.00 4.11 -19.48
C GLY A 474 13.31 5.45 -18.83
N GLU A 475 13.95 6.34 -19.58
CA GLU A 475 14.40 7.65 -19.09
C GLU A 475 13.23 8.64 -18.89
N ASP A 476 12.13 8.43 -19.62
CA ASP A 476 10.87 9.17 -19.49
C ASP A 476 9.66 8.24 -19.70
N ILE A 477 8.44 8.77 -19.53
CA ILE A 477 7.19 7.98 -19.64
C ILE A 477 7.05 7.34 -21.03
N ARG A 478 7.50 8.01 -22.09
CA ARG A 478 7.41 7.47 -23.45
C ARG A 478 8.31 6.26 -23.59
N HIS A 479 9.59 6.40 -23.23
CA HIS A 479 10.56 5.32 -23.32
C HIS A 479 10.21 4.17 -22.34
N GLN A 480 9.61 4.46 -21.19
CA GLN A 480 9.04 3.43 -20.30
C GLN A 480 7.93 2.62 -21.00
N GLY A 481 7.05 3.30 -21.74
CA GLY A 481 6.01 2.68 -22.53
C GLY A 481 6.53 1.83 -23.69
N GLU A 482 7.51 2.35 -24.44
CA GLU A 482 8.19 1.63 -25.52
C GLU A 482 8.91 0.38 -24.98
N ALA A 483 9.68 0.53 -23.90
CA ALA A 483 10.38 -0.58 -23.25
C ALA A 483 9.43 -1.64 -22.68
N LEU A 484 8.27 -1.25 -22.15
CA LEU A 484 7.23 -2.20 -21.73
C LEU A 484 6.75 -3.08 -22.89
N LEU A 485 6.49 -2.48 -24.06
CA LEU A 485 6.01 -3.19 -25.25
C LEU A 485 7.08 -4.15 -25.81
N GLU A 486 8.33 -3.69 -25.87
CA GLU A 486 9.47 -4.51 -26.28
C GLU A 486 9.67 -5.70 -25.34
N LYS A 487 9.65 -5.45 -24.03
CA LYS A 487 9.84 -6.49 -23.03
C LYS A 487 8.67 -7.49 -22.98
N LEU A 488 7.44 -7.04 -23.25
CA LEU A 488 6.31 -7.94 -23.46
C LEU A 488 6.50 -8.81 -24.71
N ALA A 489 7.01 -8.24 -25.81
CA ALA A 489 7.30 -9.03 -27.01
C ALA A 489 8.31 -10.14 -26.73
N GLU A 490 9.38 -9.81 -25.99
CA GLU A 490 10.37 -10.78 -25.52
C GLU A 490 9.72 -11.91 -24.69
N ALA A 491 8.86 -11.54 -23.74
CA ALA A 491 8.16 -12.52 -22.89
C ALA A 491 7.26 -13.47 -23.69
N LEU A 492 6.51 -12.95 -24.67
CA LEU A 492 5.64 -13.76 -25.54
C LEU A 492 6.45 -14.73 -26.41
N ILE A 493 7.60 -14.30 -26.94
CA ILE A 493 8.50 -15.16 -27.71
C ILE A 493 9.05 -16.30 -26.83
N LYS A 494 9.39 -15.99 -25.57
CA LYS A 494 9.93 -16.98 -24.62
C LYS A 494 8.88 -17.96 -24.09
N PHE A 495 7.60 -17.61 -24.12
CA PHE A 495 6.54 -18.41 -23.54
C PHE A 495 6.48 -19.84 -24.08
N ASP A 496 6.78 -20.05 -25.36
CA ASP A 496 6.76 -21.37 -26.00
C ASP A 496 8.08 -22.16 -25.83
N GLY A 497 9.08 -21.60 -25.14
CA GLY A 497 10.37 -22.25 -24.90
C GLY A 497 10.43 -23.11 -23.63
N SER A 498 11.44 -23.98 -23.55
CA SER A 498 11.78 -24.75 -22.34
C SER A 498 12.04 -23.86 -21.12
N ASP A 499 12.49 -22.64 -21.37
CA ASP A 499 12.96 -21.70 -20.36
C ASP A 499 11.81 -21.08 -19.55
N TRP A 500 10.58 -21.08 -20.09
CA TRP A 500 9.42 -20.54 -19.36
C TRP A 500 9.11 -21.33 -18.09
N MET A 501 9.26 -22.65 -18.15
CA MET A 501 9.05 -23.49 -16.96
C MET A 501 10.10 -23.20 -15.89
N GLN A 502 11.33 -22.83 -16.29
CA GLN A 502 12.35 -22.39 -15.35
C GLN A 502 11.99 -21.04 -14.73
N LEU A 503 11.55 -20.05 -15.53
CA LEU A 503 11.04 -18.76 -15.02
C LEU A 503 9.95 -18.95 -13.96
N LYS A 504 8.96 -19.83 -14.23
CA LYS A 504 7.90 -20.16 -13.25
C LYS A 504 8.45 -20.78 -11.96
N ARG A 505 9.46 -21.65 -12.06
CA ARG A 505 10.12 -22.26 -10.89
C ARG A 505 10.89 -21.24 -10.08
N GLU A 506 11.64 -20.35 -10.71
CA GLU A 506 12.38 -19.29 -10.03
C GLU A 506 11.44 -18.29 -9.35
N ALA A 507 10.37 -17.86 -10.03
CA ALA A 507 9.31 -17.04 -9.45
C ALA A 507 8.70 -17.73 -8.22
N LYS A 508 8.36 -19.02 -8.35
CA LYS A 508 7.87 -19.82 -7.23
C LYS A 508 8.94 -20.09 -6.18
N ALA A 509 10.23 -19.98 -6.44
CA ALA A 509 11.28 -20.21 -5.46
C ALA A 509 11.58 -18.95 -4.65
N ARG A 510 11.38 -17.75 -5.22
CA ARG A 510 11.63 -16.50 -4.52
C ARG A 510 10.66 -16.30 -3.34
N ARG A 511 11.22 -15.99 -2.17
CA ARG A 511 10.49 -15.86 -0.91
C ARG A 511 10.78 -14.53 -0.24
N PHE A 512 9.72 -13.84 0.15
CA PHE A 512 9.74 -12.60 0.91
C PHE A 512 9.01 -12.82 2.23
N ASP A 513 9.44 -13.81 3.01
CA ASP A 513 8.73 -14.19 4.23
C ASP A 513 8.94 -13.16 5.34
N TRP A 514 7.89 -12.96 6.15
CA TRP A 514 7.93 -12.02 7.25
C TRP A 514 8.98 -12.36 8.31
N HIS A 515 9.37 -13.62 8.48
CA HIS A 515 10.35 -14.02 9.49
C HIS A 515 11.76 -13.54 9.13
N GLY A 516 12.16 -13.63 7.86
CA GLY A 516 13.37 -13.00 7.33
C GLY A 516 13.37 -11.49 7.54
N ILE A 517 12.27 -10.84 7.19
CA ILE A 517 12.10 -9.39 7.33
C ILE A 517 12.15 -8.96 8.80
N ALA A 518 11.55 -9.72 9.72
CA ALA A 518 11.60 -9.43 11.14
C ALA A 518 13.04 -9.48 11.69
N ARG A 519 13.90 -10.36 11.17
CA ARG A 519 15.34 -10.36 11.51
C ARG A 519 16.03 -9.09 11.03
N ASP A 520 15.70 -8.61 9.84
CA ASP A 520 16.22 -7.32 9.34
C ASP A 520 15.73 -6.14 10.18
N TYR A 521 14.47 -6.15 10.61
CA TYR A 521 13.95 -5.14 11.54
C TYR A 521 14.69 -5.20 12.88
N LYS A 522 14.82 -6.38 13.50
CA LYS A 522 15.56 -6.58 14.75
C LYS A 522 16.99 -6.04 14.67
N LYS A 523 17.73 -6.45 13.63
CA LYS A 523 19.15 -6.13 13.46
C LYS A 523 19.39 -4.68 13.00
N GLN A 524 18.71 -4.25 11.95
CA GLN A 524 19.01 -3.00 11.26
C GLN A 524 18.18 -1.83 11.78
N LEU A 525 16.88 -2.05 12.05
CA LEU A 525 15.98 -0.99 12.47
C LEU A 525 15.97 -0.79 13.99
N TYR A 526 15.87 -1.85 14.78
CA TYR A 526 15.74 -1.76 16.24
C TYR A 526 17.07 -1.89 17.01
N ASN A 527 18.17 -2.28 16.34
CA ASN A 527 19.48 -2.51 16.96
C ASN A 527 19.45 -3.50 18.14
N ILE A 528 18.54 -4.47 18.13
CA ILE A 528 18.45 -5.49 19.18
C ILE A 528 19.25 -6.70 18.69
N LEU A 529 20.35 -7.01 19.37
CA LEU A 529 21.26 -8.12 19.03
C LEU A 529 20.63 -9.49 19.31
#